data_AF-A0A7Y1MWA3-F1
#
_entry.id   AF-A0A7Y1MWA3-F1
#
_cell.length_a   1.000
_cell.length_b   1.000
_cell.length_c   1.000
_cell.angle_alpha   90.00
_cell.angle_beta   90.00
_cell.angle_gamma   90.00
#
_symmetry.space_group_name_H-M   'P 1'
#
loop_
_entity.id
_entity.type
_entity.pdbx_description
1 polymer ?
#
loop_
_entity_poly.entity_id
_entity_poly.type
_entity_poly.pdbx_seq_one_letter_code
_entity_poly.pdbx_strand_id
1 'polypeptide(L)'
;MTDNVIEQKIRNFFIEDMVKDNVRDTASTDELDLDSLDQTELRVFLDEDFGIKFSELPDIDPFTTIQGIVEFIQKHARVETI
;
A
#
# COMPACT_ATOMS: atom_id res chain seq x y z
N MET A 1 11.87 0.79 -12.23
CA MET A 1 11.09 1.95 -12.75
C MET A 1 9.63 1.85 -12.36
N THR A 2 9.08 0.65 -12.14
CA THR A 2 7.72 0.40 -11.65
C THR A 2 7.53 0.76 -10.17
N ASP A 3 8.62 0.69 -9.40
CA ASP A 3 8.71 0.93 -7.96
C ASP A 3 8.16 2.32 -7.59
N ASN A 4 8.59 3.33 -8.34
CA ASN A 4 8.19 4.71 -8.12
C ASN A 4 6.70 4.95 -8.45
N VAL A 5 6.13 4.22 -9.40
CA VAL A 5 4.71 4.42 -9.77
C VAL A 5 3.79 3.88 -8.67
N ILE A 6 4.09 2.68 -8.17
CA ILE A 6 3.33 2.07 -7.07
C ILE A 6 3.50 2.91 -5.80
N GLU A 7 4.73 3.31 -5.47
CA GLU A 7 5.00 4.16 -4.31
C GLU A 7 4.24 5.48 -4.37
N GLN A 8 4.26 6.16 -5.53
CA GLN A 8 3.51 7.41 -5.71
C GLN A 8 2.01 7.18 -5.57
N LYS A 9 1.47 6.07 -6.08
CA LYS A 9 0.04 5.75 -5.97
C LYS A 9 -0.38 5.51 -4.53
N ILE A 10 0.41 4.73 -3.78
CA ILE A 10 0.21 4.49 -2.36
C ILE A 10 0.33 5.79 -1.58
N ARG A 11 1.39 6.58 -1.80
CA ARG A 11 1.55 7.88 -1.16
C ARG A 11 0.35 8.80 -1.42
N ASN A 12 -0.15 8.84 -2.65
CA ASN A 12 -1.32 9.64 -3.01
C ASN A 12 -2.59 9.14 -2.29
N PHE A 13 -2.81 7.83 -2.23
CA PHE A 13 -3.91 7.23 -1.46
C PHE A 13 -3.86 7.62 0.02
N PHE A 14 -2.69 7.55 0.65
CA PHE A 14 -2.54 7.93 2.06
C PHE A 14 -2.78 9.42 2.32
N ILE A 15 -2.43 10.29 1.36
CA ILE A 15 -2.61 11.74 1.47
C ILE A 15 -4.07 12.13 1.20
N GLU A 16 -4.68 11.57 0.17
CA GLU A 16 -6.02 11.96 -0.29
C GLU A 16 -7.14 11.23 0.48
N ASP A 17 -7.02 9.92 0.67
CA ASP A 17 -8.07 9.07 1.23
C ASP A 17 -7.96 9.00 2.76
N MET A 18 -6.74 8.78 3.26
CA MET A 18 -6.48 8.62 4.70
C MET A 18 -6.09 9.93 5.40
N VAL A 19 -5.92 11.02 4.64
CA VAL A 19 -5.59 12.37 5.12
C VAL A 19 -4.36 12.40 6.06
N LYS A 20 -3.39 11.51 5.83
CA LYS A 20 -2.14 11.48 6.60
C LYS A 20 -1.13 12.44 5.97
N ASP A 21 -1.23 13.73 6.30
CA ASP A 21 -0.34 14.80 5.78
C ASP A 21 1.15 14.53 6.11
N ASN A 22 1.45 13.78 7.20
CA ASN A 22 2.80 13.32 7.55
C ASN A 22 3.46 12.44 6.48
N VAL A 23 2.69 11.77 5.63
CA VAL A 23 3.23 10.91 4.56
C VAL A 23 3.90 11.72 3.46
N ARG A 24 3.68 13.05 3.40
CA ARG A 24 4.28 13.93 2.39
C ARG A 24 5.78 14.14 2.58
N ASP A 25 6.29 14.05 3.81
CA ASP A 25 7.68 14.41 4.14
C ASP A 25 8.51 13.21 4.62
N THR A 26 7.87 12.11 5.04
CA THR A 26 8.57 10.98 5.62
C THR A 26 9.11 10.02 4.56
N ALA A 27 10.30 9.46 4.83
CA ALA A 27 10.99 8.54 3.95
C ALA A 27 10.19 7.23 3.82
N SER A 28 10.36 6.49 2.73
CA SER A 28 9.71 5.20 2.45
C SER A 28 9.92 4.13 3.55
N THR A 29 10.79 4.43 4.52
CA THR A 29 11.20 3.64 5.69
C THR A 29 10.56 4.06 7.02
N ASP A 30 9.85 5.18 7.10
CA ASP A 30 9.17 5.58 8.34
C ASP A 30 7.97 4.69 8.63
N GLU A 31 7.78 4.35 9.89
CA GLU A 31 6.66 3.53 10.34
C GLU A 31 5.34 4.26 10.06
N LEU A 32 4.54 3.66 9.20
CA LEU A 32 3.15 4.02 8.98
C LEU A 32 2.37 3.61 10.23
N ASP A 33 1.96 4.60 10.99
CA ASP A 33 1.02 4.42 12.09
C ASP A 33 -0.38 4.17 11.49
N LEU A 34 -0.62 2.94 11.04
CA LEU A 34 -1.91 2.51 10.48
C LEU A 34 -2.78 1.89 11.55
N ASP A 35 -3.91 2.55 11.82
CA ASP A 35 -4.96 1.99 12.65
C ASP A 35 -5.62 0.77 11.98
N SER A 36 -6.44 0.04 12.73
CA SER A 36 -7.17 -1.13 12.19
C SER A 36 -8.12 -0.76 11.03
N LEU A 37 -8.63 0.47 11.02
CA LEU A 37 -9.44 1.01 9.92
C LEU A 37 -8.57 1.26 8.68
N ASP A 38 -7.46 1.98 8.87
CA ASP A 38 -6.46 2.25 7.84
C ASP A 38 -5.95 0.97 7.15
N GLN A 39 -5.64 -0.08 7.93
CA GLN A 39 -5.23 -1.38 7.41
C GLN A 39 -6.32 -2.02 6.55
N THR A 40 -7.59 -1.81 6.91
CA THR A 40 -8.73 -2.35 6.15
C THR A 40 -8.91 -1.59 4.83
N GLU A 41 -8.87 -0.26 4.86
CA GLU A 41 -8.96 0.57 3.65
C GLU A 41 -7.82 0.30 2.68
N LEU A 42 -6.58 0.18 3.19
CA LEU A 42 -5.44 -0.22 2.38
C LEU A 42 -5.68 -1.58 1.72
N ARG A 43 -6.14 -2.60 2.44
CA ARG A 43 -6.44 -3.92 1.85
C ARG A 43 -7.49 -3.85 0.76
N VAL A 44 -8.53 -3.05 0.94
CA VAL A 44 -9.57 -2.83 -0.07
C VAL A 44 -8.96 -2.17 -1.31
N PHE A 45 -8.18 -1.09 -1.13
CA PHE A 45 -7.47 -0.42 -2.22
C PHE A 45 -6.54 -1.38 -2.98
N LEU A 46 -5.80 -2.23 -2.27
CA LEU A 46 -4.90 -3.21 -2.88
C LEU A 46 -5.65 -4.31 -3.65
N ASP A 47 -6.84 -4.71 -3.19
CA ASP A 47 -7.70 -5.64 -3.94
C ASP A 47 -8.29 -5.00 -5.20
N GLU A 48 -8.78 -3.76 -5.11
CA GLU A 48 -9.45 -3.07 -6.21
C GLU A 48 -8.48 -2.56 -7.28
N ASP A 49 -7.36 -1.95 -6.85
CA ASP A 49 -6.43 -1.25 -7.74
C ASP A 49 -5.34 -2.18 -8.30
N PHE A 50 -4.92 -3.18 -7.52
CA PHE A 50 -3.85 -4.12 -7.88
C PHE A 50 -4.33 -5.58 -8.04
N GLY A 51 -5.61 -5.86 -7.79
CA GLY A 51 -6.17 -7.21 -7.91
C GLY A 51 -5.69 -8.19 -6.86
N ILE A 52 -5.15 -7.71 -5.73
CA ILE A 52 -4.56 -8.57 -4.70
C ILE A 52 -5.64 -9.19 -3.83
N LYS A 53 -5.87 -10.49 -4.00
CA LYS A 53 -6.87 -11.25 -3.24
C LYS A 53 -6.32 -11.64 -1.86
N PHE A 54 -6.57 -10.80 -0.85
CA PHE A 54 -6.21 -11.08 0.55
C PHE A 54 -6.82 -12.39 1.07
N SER A 55 -7.96 -12.83 0.52
CA SER A 55 -8.57 -14.13 0.86
C SER A 55 -7.70 -15.34 0.49
N GLU A 56 -6.80 -15.20 -0.49
CA GLU A 56 -5.86 -16.25 -0.90
C GLU A 56 -4.52 -16.17 -0.12
N LEU A 57 -4.36 -15.16 0.73
CA LEU A 57 -3.14 -14.85 1.46
C LEU A 57 -3.46 -14.80 2.97
N PRO A 58 -3.55 -15.98 3.63
CA PRO A 58 -4.05 -16.09 5.00
C PRO A 58 -3.09 -15.54 6.08
N ASP A 59 -1.84 -15.27 5.74
CA ASP A 59 -0.80 -14.76 6.66
C ASP A 59 -0.15 -13.49 6.07
N ILE A 60 -0.90 -12.38 6.07
CA ILE A 60 -0.35 -11.07 5.74
C ILE A 60 -0.19 -10.28 7.03
N ASP A 61 1.06 -10.07 7.41
CA ASP A 61 1.43 -9.15 8.48
C ASP A 61 0.89 -7.74 8.20
N PRO A 62 0.51 -6.99 9.25
CA PRO A 62 0.08 -5.61 9.09
C PRO A 62 1.18 -4.79 8.41
N PHE A 63 0.77 -3.96 7.46
CA PHE A 63 1.72 -3.11 6.76
C PHE A 63 2.19 -1.99 7.69
N THR A 64 3.49 -1.96 7.98
CA THR A 64 4.09 -0.95 8.86
C THR A 64 4.91 0.08 8.09
N THR A 65 5.21 -0.12 6.81
CA THR A 65 6.02 0.81 6.01
C THR A 65 5.52 0.86 4.57
N ILE A 66 5.72 2.00 3.90
CA ILE A 66 5.37 2.16 2.47
C ILE A 66 6.17 1.16 1.63
N GLN A 67 7.46 1.00 1.90
CA GLN A 67 8.29 0.07 1.16
C GLN A 67 7.79 -1.37 1.28
N GLY A 68 7.39 -1.82 2.48
CA GLY A 68 6.82 -3.15 2.66
C GLY A 68 5.54 -3.36 1.85
N ILE A 69 4.71 -2.33 1.75
CA ILE A 69 3.51 -2.35 0.90
C ILE A 69 3.90 -2.45 -0.58
N VAL A 70 4.81 -1.60 -1.05
CA VAL A 70 5.26 -1.59 -2.45
C VAL A 70 5.88 -2.93 -2.85
N GLU A 71 6.75 -3.49 -2.03
CA GLU A 71 7.36 -4.80 -2.28
C GLU A 71 6.31 -5.92 -2.31
N PHE A 72 5.34 -5.87 -1.40
CA PHE A 72 4.24 -6.83 -1.38
C PHE A 72 3.38 -6.73 -2.64
N ILE A 73 3.03 -5.52 -3.06
CA ILE A 73 2.30 -5.27 -4.31
C ILE A 73 3.10 -5.81 -5.48
N GLN A 74 4.39 -5.50 -5.60
CA GLN A 74 5.18 -6.00 -6.73
C GLN A 74 5.22 -7.53 -6.81
N LYS A 75 5.19 -8.20 -5.65
CA LYS A 75 5.23 -9.66 -5.57
C LYS A 75 3.88 -10.32 -5.85
N HIS A 76 2.78 -9.67 -5.51
CA HIS A 76 1.43 -10.26 -5.53
C HIS A 76 0.45 -9.60 -6.49
N ALA A 77 0.66 -8.34 -6.86
CA ALA A 77 -0.14 -7.65 -7.85
C ALA A 77 0.03 -8.32 -9.20
N ARG A 78 -1.09 -8.64 -9.83
CA ARG A 78 -1.13 -8.78 -11.28
C ARG A 78 -1.06 -7.38 -11.84
N VAL A 79 0.15 -6.83 -11.92
CA VAL A 79 0.39 -5.69 -12.81
C VAL A 79 0.22 -6.23 -14.21
N GLU A 80 -1.02 -6.22 -14.72
CA GLU A 80 -1.26 -6.37 -16.15
C GLU A 80 -0.48 -5.24 -16.82
N THR A 81 0.63 -5.61 -17.45
CA THR A 81 1.44 -4.69 -18.21
C THR A 81 0.55 -4.18 -19.35
N ILE A 82 0.18 -2.91 -19.29
CA ILE A 82 -0.42 -2.17 -20.42
C ILE A 82 0.69 -1.42 -21.14
#